data_AF-X1SAK1-F1
#
_entry.id   AF-X1SAK1-F1
#
_cell.length_a   1.000
_cell.length_b   1.000
_cell.length_c   1.000
_cell.angle_alpha   90.00
_cell.angle_beta   90.00
_cell.angle_gamma   90.00
#
_symmetry.space_group_name_H-M   'P 1'
#
loop_
_entity.id
_entity.type
_entity.pdbx_description
1 polymer ?
#
loop_
_entity_poly.entity_id
_entity_poly.type
_entity_poly.pdbx_seq_one_letter_code
_entity_poly.pdbx_strand_id
1 'polypeptide(L)'
;YFVDIQKSVYKAFDILNGNSLAFFVIGNTEYKSVRIDNAKHLVESMISAGFEDIEVIKRKISKKILTPYRDNKGKFTSNKNSRKVYAEEFIIIGAKNE
;
A
#
# COMPACT_ATOMS: atom_id res chain seq x y z
N TYR A 1 4.57 -2.38 12.32
CA TYR A 1 3.85 -2.12 11.06
C TYR A 1 4.45 -0.95 10.27
N PHE A 2 4.25 0.31 10.65
CA PHE A 2 4.81 1.46 9.89
C PHE A 2 6.34 1.50 9.85
N VAL A 3 6.99 1.16 10.96
CA VAL A 3 8.46 1.01 11.01
C VAL A 3 8.94 -0.11 10.08
N ASP A 4 8.15 -1.17 9.90
CA ASP A 4 8.51 -2.27 9.00
C ASP A 4 8.36 -1.85 7.53
N ILE A 5 7.37 -1.00 7.21
CA ILE A 5 7.26 -0.36 5.89
C ILE A 5 8.53 0.48 5.62
N GLN A 6 8.93 1.33 6.56
CA GLN A 6 10.16 2.13 6.43
C GLN A 6 11.39 1.25 6.19
N LYS A 7 11.62 0.26 7.07
CA LYS A 7 12.76 -0.67 6.94
C LYS A 7 12.77 -1.40 5.59
N SER A 8 11.59 -1.79 5.09
CA SER A 8 11.46 -2.45 3.78
C SER A 8 11.86 -1.52 2.64
N VAL A 9 11.44 -0.25 2.69
CA VAL A 9 11.79 0.77 1.70
C VAL A 9 13.28 1.09 1.72
N TYR A 10 13.87 1.32 2.90
CA TYR A 10 15.31 1.55 3.03
C TYR A 10 16.11 0.36 2.50
N LYS A 11 15.68 -0.87 2.83
CA LYS A 11 16.38 -2.05 2.32
C LYS A 11 16.24 -2.19 0.81
N ALA A 12 15.09 -1.86 0.23
CA ALA A 12 14.90 -1.84 -1.22
C ALA A 12 15.82 -0.82 -1.89
N PHE A 13 15.94 0.39 -1.34
CA PHE A 13 16.83 1.42 -1.88
C PHE A 13 18.31 0.98 -1.84
N ASP A 14 18.73 0.36 -0.73
CA ASP A 14 20.09 -0.12 -0.51
C ASP A 14 20.51 -1.19 -1.53
N ILE A 15 19.63 -2.12 -1.89
CA ILE A 15 19.94 -3.22 -2.82
C ILE A 15 19.83 -2.84 -4.31
N LEU A 16 19.18 -1.72 -4.62
CA LEU A 16 18.99 -1.27 -6.00
C LEU A 16 20.25 -0.58 -6.52
N ASN A 17 20.59 -0.82 -7.78
CA ASN A 17 21.63 -0.07 -8.48
C ASN A 17 21.14 1.34 -8.83
N GLY A 18 22.06 2.27 -9.13
CA GLY A 18 21.70 3.56 -9.73
C GLY A 18 20.97 3.37 -11.07
N ASN A 19 20.17 4.36 -11.44
CA ASN A 19 19.31 4.36 -12.63
C ASN A 19 18.33 3.17 -12.67
N SER A 20 17.71 2.85 -11.54
CA SER A 20 16.73 1.75 -11.43
C SER A 20 15.42 2.21 -10.80
N LEU A 21 14.40 1.35 -10.84
CA LEU A 21 13.06 1.64 -10.31
C LEU A 21 12.69 0.67 -9.20
N ALA A 22 12.03 1.18 -8.17
CA ALA A 22 11.27 0.38 -7.21
C ALA A 22 9.79 0.45 -7.51
N PHE A 23 9.11 -0.70 -7.43
CA PHE A 23 7.67 -0.82 -7.63
C PHE A 23 7.03 -1.47 -6.41
N PHE A 24 6.14 -0.75 -5.73
CA PHE A 24 5.38 -1.24 -4.59
C PHE A 24 3.89 -1.27 -4.87
N VAL A 25 3.20 -2.30 -4.37
CA VAL A 25 1.75 -2.37 -4.36
C VAL A 25 1.26 -2.40 -2.92
N ILE A 26 0.45 -1.41 -2.54
CA ILE A 26 -0.04 -1.28 -1.17
C ILE A 26 -1.50 -0.86 -1.12
N GLY A 27 -2.27 -1.51 -0.24
CA GLY A 27 -3.65 -1.13 0.04
C GLY A 27 -3.76 -0.32 1.32
N ASN A 28 -4.54 0.75 1.30
CA ASN A 28 -4.98 1.40 2.54
C ASN A 28 -5.92 0.47 3.31
N THR A 29 -5.89 0.56 4.62
CA THR A 29 -6.69 -0.31 5.48
C THR A 29 -7.43 0.50 6.53
N GLU A 30 -8.37 -0.15 7.19
CA GLU A 30 -9.10 0.40 8.31
C GLU A 30 -9.01 -0.62 9.45
N TYR A 31 -8.62 -0.16 10.63
CA TYR A 31 -8.56 -0.98 11.83
C TYR A 31 -9.33 -0.29 12.95
N LYS A 32 -10.34 -0.97 13.50
CA LYS A 32 -11.22 -0.43 14.55
C LYS A 32 -11.75 0.98 14.21
N SER A 33 -12.26 1.15 12.99
CA SER A 33 -12.77 2.43 12.46
C SER A 33 -11.72 3.53 12.27
N VAL A 34 -10.44 3.26 12.51
CA VAL A 34 -9.35 4.17 12.20
C VAL A 34 -8.85 3.88 10.80
N ARG A 35 -8.88 4.89 9.93
CA ARG A 35 -8.27 4.81 8.59
C ARG A 35 -6.75 4.87 8.73
N ILE A 36 -6.10 3.92 8.09
CA ILE A 36 -4.64 3.80 8.06
C ILE A 36 -4.21 4.04 6.60
N ASP A 37 -3.57 5.19 6.38
CA ASP A 37 -3.10 5.62 5.06
C ASP A 37 -1.71 5.07 4.76
N ASN A 38 -1.69 3.78 4.43
CA ASN A 38 -0.48 3.04 4.14
C ASN A 38 0.25 3.60 2.91
N ALA A 39 -0.50 4.00 1.88
CA ALA A 39 0.05 4.56 0.65
C ALA A 39 0.82 5.85 0.93
N LYS A 40 0.24 6.77 1.71
CA LYS A 40 0.92 8.00 2.11
C LYS A 40 2.21 7.71 2.89
N HIS A 41 2.13 6.85 3.91
CA HIS A 41 3.31 6.50 4.72
C HIS A 41 4.42 5.84 3.90
N LEU A 42 4.05 5.02 2.90
CA LEU A 42 5.01 4.42 1.97
C LEU A 42 5.71 5.47 1.12
N VAL A 43 4.96 6.41 0.53
CA VAL A 43 5.53 7.53 -0.25
C VAL A 43 6.48 8.37 0.60
N GLU A 44 6.09 8.74 1.82
CA GLU A 44 6.95 9.49 2.73
C GLU A 44 8.23 8.71 3.07
N SER A 45 8.12 7.39 3.24
CA SER A 45 9.26 6.51 3.48
C SER A 45 10.18 6.44 2.25
N MET A 46 9.62 6.44 1.04
CA MET A 46 10.38 6.41 -0.21
C MET A 46 11.17 7.71 -0.41
N ILE A 47 10.52 8.86 -0.18
CA ILE A 47 11.19 10.17 -0.20
C ILE A 47 12.32 10.19 0.84
N SER A 48 12.05 9.72 2.06
CA SER A 48 13.03 9.68 3.15
C SER A 48 14.20 8.71 2.89
N ALA A 49 14.03 7.73 2.00
CA ALA A 49 15.07 6.79 1.60
C ALA A 49 15.93 7.29 0.43
N GLY A 50 15.48 8.31 -0.31
CA GLY A 50 16.18 8.86 -1.47
C GLY A 50 15.60 8.46 -2.82
N PHE A 51 14.40 7.87 -2.87
CA PHE A 51 13.72 7.68 -4.16
C PHE A 51 13.21 9.03 -4.71
N GLU A 52 13.34 9.19 -6.01
CA GLU A 52 12.92 10.35 -6.80
C GLU A 52 11.82 9.96 -7.80
N ASP A 53 11.28 10.93 -8.54
CA ASP A 53 10.28 10.74 -9.60
C ASP A 53 9.11 9.82 -9.21
N ILE A 54 8.55 10.05 -8.02
CA ILE A 54 7.53 9.16 -7.46
C ILE A 54 6.21 9.29 -8.20
N GLU A 55 5.75 8.18 -8.79
CA GLU A 55 4.44 8.05 -9.42
C GLU A 55 3.50 7.22 -8.53
N VAL A 56 2.25 7.67 -8.38
CA VAL A 56 1.22 6.98 -7.59
C VAL A 56 -0.02 6.72 -8.44
N ILE A 57 -0.32 5.45 -8.67
CA ILE A 57 -1.47 5.02 -9.48
C ILE A 57 -2.45 4.25 -8.59
N LYS A 58 -3.68 4.78 -8.47
CA LYS A 58 -4.76 4.11 -7.75
C LYS A 58 -5.48 3.12 -8.66
N ARG A 59 -5.65 1.87 -8.23
CA ARG A 59 -6.41 0.85 -8.97
C ARG A 59 -7.44 0.14 -8.11
N LYS A 60 -8.51 -0.32 -8.76
CA LYS A 60 -9.57 -1.15 -8.15
C LYS A 60 -9.31 -2.62 -8.43
N ILE A 61 -9.37 -3.46 -7.39
CA ILE A 61 -9.23 -4.91 -7.53
C ILE A 61 -10.58 -5.51 -7.92
N SER A 62 -10.71 -5.94 -9.17
CA SER A 62 -11.97 -6.46 -9.73
C SER A 62 -12.25 -7.93 -9.39
N LYS A 63 -11.22 -8.75 -9.13
CA LYS A 63 -11.33 -10.20 -8.91
C LYS A 63 -10.67 -10.66 -7.61
N LYS A 64 -10.98 -10.02 -6.49
CA LYS A 64 -10.43 -10.44 -5.20
C LYS A 64 -10.98 -11.81 -4.81
N ILE A 65 -10.10 -12.73 -4.43
CA ILE A 65 -10.47 -14.09 -3.94
C ILE A 65 -11.32 -13.98 -2.66
N LEU A 66 -11.00 -13.02 -1.80
CA LEU A 66 -11.70 -12.77 -0.54
C LEU A 66 -12.89 -11.83 -0.74
N THR A 67 -13.98 -12.15 -0.05
CA THR A 67 -15.21 -11.35 0.01
C THR A 67 -14.94 -9.87 0.34
N PRO A 68 -15.62 -8.92 -0.35
CA PRO A 68 -15.51 -7.50 -0.04
C PRO A 68 -16.29 -7.12 1.22
N TYR A 69 -17.08 -8.01 1.82
CA TYR A 69 -17.91 -7.67 2.98
C TYR A 69 -17.16 -7.86 4.30
N ARG A 70 -17.48 -7.00 5.28
CA ARG A 70 -16.98 -7.06 6.65
C ARG A 70 -18.10 -7.08 7.67
N ASP A 71 -17.97 -7.91 8.69
CA ASP A 71 -18.85 -7.86 9.86
C ASP A 71 -18.54 -6.63 10.74
N ASN A 72 -19.31 -6.46 11.82
CA ASN A 72 -19.13 -5.39 12.78
C ASN A 72 -17.79 -5.45 13.56
N LYS A 73 -17.11 -6.61 13.56
CA LYS A 73 -15.79 -6.81 14.16
C LYS A 73 -14.65 -6.62 13.16
N GLY A 74 -14.96 -6.31 11.89
CA GLY A 74 -13.97 -6.15 10.83
C GLY A 74 -13.45 -7.47 10.23
N LYS A 75 -14.10 -8.61 10.49
CA LYS A 75 -13.78 -9.90 9.86
C LYS A 75 -14.47 -10.06 8.51
N PHE A 76 -13.91 -10.91 7.65
CA PHE A 76 -14.52 -11.28 6.38
C PHE A 76 -15.88 -11.99 6.60
N THR A 77 -16.89 -11.64 5.79
CA THR A 77 -18.21 -12.28 5.82
C THR A 77 -18.78 -12.46 4.41
N SER A 78 -19.63 -13.46 4.19
CA SER A 78 -20.37 -13.65 2.93
C SER A 78 -21.71 -12.90 2.90
N ASN A 79 -22.13 -12.28 4.02
CA ASN A 79 -23.38 -11.53 4.10
C ASN A 79 -23.31 -10.24 3.26
N LYS A 80 -24.06 -10.20 2.16
CA LYS A 80 -24.11 -9.06 1.22
C LYS A 80 -24.74 -7.79 1.80
N ASN A 81 -25.52 -7.91 2.88
CA ASN A 81 -26.09 -6.77 3.60
C ASN A 81 -25.11 -6.16 4.62
N SER A 82 -23.96 -6.80 4.85
CA SER A 82 -22.90 -6.25 5.68
C SER A 82 -22.11 -5.17 4.95
N ARG A 83 -21.28 -4.43 5.69
CA ARG A 83 -20.49 -3.32 5.14
C ARG A 83 -19.60 -3.80 4.00
N LYS A 84 -19.79 -3.23 2.80
CA LYS A 84 -18.95 -3.47 1.63
C LYS A 84 -17.70 -2.59 1.70
N VAL A 85 -16.53 -3.21 1.70
CA VAL A 85 -15.23 -2.54 1.63
C VAL A 85 -14.71 -2.70 0.21
N TYR A 86 -14.50 -1.58 -0.47
CA TYR A 86 -13.88 -1.58 -1.78
C TYR A 86 -12.42 -1.98 -1.67
N ALA A 87 -12.00 -2.91 -2.52
CA ALA A 87 -10.61 -3.28 -2.63
C ALA A 87 -9.94 -2.30 -3.60
N GLU A 88 -9.32 -1.28 -3.04
CA GLU A 88 -8.45 -0.35 -3.76
C GLU A 88 -7.01 -0.58 -3.29
N GLU A 89 -6.09 -0.47 -4.23
CA GLU A 89 -4.66 -0.50 -3.95
C GLU A 89 -3.95 0.56 -4.79
N PHE A 90 -2.75 0.90 -4.36
CA PHE A 90 -1.89 1.88 -4.97
C PHE A 90 -0.67 1.17 -5.49
N ILE A 91 -0.37 1.40 -6.76
CA ILE A 91 0.93 1.16 -7.34
C ILE A 91 1.74 2.42 -7.08
N ILE A 92 2.89 2.27 -6.44
CA ILE A 92 3.81 3.38 -6.16
C ILE A 92 5.16 3.02 -6.79
N ILE A 93 5.61 3.88 -7.69
CA ILE A 93 6.86 3.74 -8.43
C ILE A 93 7.79 4.85 -7.98
N GLY A 94 9.07 4.56 -7.76
CA GLY A 94 10.09 5.58 -7.51
C GLY A 94 11.42 5.20 -8.13
N ALA A 95 12.16 6.19 -8.61
CA ALA A 95 13.46 6.01 -9.22
C ALA A 95 14.58 6.13 -8.18
N LYS A 96 15.60 5.29 -8.30
CA LYS A 96 16.91 5.52 -7.70
C LYS A 96 17.81 6.02 -8.82
N ASN A 97 18.09 7.32 -8.80
CA ASN A 97 19.05 7.95 -9.69
C ASN A 97 20.48 7.69 -9.15
N GLU A 98 21.53 8.09 -9.88
CA GLU A 98 22.95 7.79 -9.55
C GLU A 98 23.33 8.04 -8.08
#